data_AF-A0A3C1HB26-F1
#
_entry.id   AF-A0A3C1HB26-F1
#
_cell.length_a   1.000
_cell.length_b   1.000
_cell.length_c   1.000
_cell.angle_alpha   90.00
_cell.angle_beta   90.00
_cell.angle_gamma   90.00
#
_symmetry.space_group_name_H-M   'P 1'
#
loop_
_entity.id
_entity.type
_entity.pdbx_description
1 polymer ?
#
loop_
_entity_poly.entity_id
_entity_poly.type
_entity_poly.pdbx_seq_one_letter_code
_entity_poly.pdbx_strand_id
1 'polypeptide(L)'
;SRAQEVLDLLGWNGGGSNSSGTGIGNIDTQGNVHPDQFWQSLTLGNVKEQPFSQIWSNQNNETLTALRNRNERLEGRCSTCRFLGICGGGFRVRAVQIHNNIWASDPACYLSDEEIRKPEAELAAV
;
A
#
# COMPACT_ATOMS: atom_id res chain seq x y z
N SER A 1 21.75 11.41 11.86
CA SER A 1 21.84 12.47 10.81
C SER A 1 20.43 12.98 10.52
N ARG A 2 20.28 14.13 9.83
CA ARG A 2 18.95 14.61 9.41
C ARG A 2 18.19 13.58 8.56
N ALA A 3 18.90 12.81 7.73
CA ALA A 3 18.31 11.75 6.92
C ALA A 3 17.69 10.63 7.77
N GLN A 4 18.38 10.20 8.85
CA GLN A 4 17.86 9.19 9.76
C GLN A 4 16.57 9.65 10.45
N GLU A 5 16.56 10.89 10.94
CA GLU A 5 15.38 11.46 11.60
C GLU A 5 14.15 11.48 10.65
N VAL A 6 14.36 11.87 9.39
CA VAL A 6 13.28 11.84 8.38
C VAL A 6 12.80 10.42 8.12
N LEU A 7 13.71 9.44 8.05
CA LEU A 7 13.36 8.04 7.88
C LEU A 7 12.52 7.52 9.06
N ASP A 8 12.90 7.88 10.29
CA ASP A 8 12.18 7.49 11.50
C ASP A 8 10.75 8.09 11.50
N LEU A 9 10.62 9.36 11.11
CA LEU A 9 9.32 10.03 10.99
C LEU A 9 8.43 9.41 9.91
N LEU A 10 9.00 9.01 8.77
CA LEU A 10 8.27 8.29 7.72
C LEU A 10 7.80 6.91 8.20
N GLY A 11 8.58 6.25 9.06
CA GLY A 11 8.24 4.95 9.62
C GLY A 11 7.24 5.01 10.78
N TRP A 12 7.20 6.11 11.54
CA TRP A 12 6.42 6.21 12.78
C TRP A 12 4.93 5.88 12.61
N ASN A 13 4.31 6.29 11.51
CA ASN A 13 2.90 6.00 11.22
C ASN A 13 2.70 4.87 10.20
N GLY A 14 3.74 4.06 9.93
CA GLY A 14 3.73 3.02 8.88
C GLY A 14 3.88 3.53 7.45
N GLY A 15 4.03 4.86 7.26
CA GLY A 15 4.28 5.48 5.97
C GLY A 15 3.28 5.09 4.88
N GLY A 16 3.78 4.90 3.66
CA GLY A 16 3.02 4.40 2.52
C GLY A 16 2.43 3.00 2.72
N SER A 17 2.91 2.22 3.70
CA SER A 17 2.31 0.93 4.13
C SER A 17 1.01 1.08 4.92
N ASN A 18 0.62 2.30 5.31
CA ASN A 18 -0.68 2.59 5.93
C ASN A 18 -1.65 3.37 5.01
N SER A 19 -1.45 3.35 3.69
CA SER A 19 -2.35 3.96 2.70
C SER A 19 -3.61 3.11 2.42
N SER A 20 -3.79 2.67 1.16
CA SER A 20 -5.03 2.07 0.64
C SER A 20 -5.48 0.85 1.44
N GLY A 21 -6.74 0.85 1.89
CA GLY A 21 -7.34 -0.29 2.60
C GLY A 21 -6.82 -0.51 4.03
N THR A 22 -5.90 0.34 4.51
CA THR A 22 -5.27 0.23 5.83
C THR A 22 -5.62 1.44 6.69
N GLY A 23 -4.95 2.58 6.52
CA GLY A 23 -5.17 3.80 7.31
C GLY A 23 -6.03 4.84 6.61
N ILE A 24 -6.25 4.71 5.30
CA ILE A 24 -7.10 5.60 4.51
C ILE A 24 -8.24 4.77 3.94
N GLY A 25 -9.45 5.34 3.95
CA GLY A 25 -10.61 4.88 3.19
C GLY A 25 -11.40 6.10 2.73
N ASN A 26 -12.16 5.96 1.65
CA ASN A 26 -12.96 7.04 1.08
C ASN A 26 -14.42 6.62 0.95
N ILE A 27 -15.35 7.53 1.27
CA ILE A 27 -16.78 7.35 0.98
C ILE A 27 -17.15 8.42 -0.05
N ASP A 28 -17.57 8.00 -1.25
CA ASP A 28 -17.93 8.92 -2.32
C ASP A 28 -19.31 9.59 -2.07
N THR A 29 -19.71 10.50 -2.95
CA THR A 29 -21.01 11.21 -2.86
C THR A 29 -22.22 10.30 -2.99
N GLN A 30 -22.03 9.11 -3.57
CA GLN A 30 -23.07 8.10 -3.75
C GLN A 30 -23.15 7.13 -2.56
N GLY A 31 -22.20 7.19 -1.63
CA GLY A 31 -22.08 6.33 -0.46
C GLY A 31 -21.19 5.11 -0.66
N ASN A 32 -20.52 4.97 -1.81
CA ASN A 32 -19.62 3.85 -2.07
C ASN A 32 -18.33 4.01 -1.27
N VAL A 33 -17.87 2.91 -0.67
CA VAL A 33 -16.63 2.84 0.09
C VAL A 33 -15.50 2.35 -0.80
N HIS A 34 -14.41 3.10 -0.84
CA HIS A 34 -13.22 2.83 -1.63
C HIS A 34 -11.98 2.67 -0.73
N PRO A 35 -10.95 1.92 -1.18
CA PRO A 35 -9.73 1.73 -0.40
C PRO A 35 -8.95 3.03 -0.14
N ASP A 36 -9.08 4.03 -0.99
CA ASP A 36 -8.51 5.37 -0.81
C ASP A 36 -9.28 6.39 -1.68
N GLN A 37 -8.93 7.67 -1.57
CA GLN A 37 -9.57 8.77 -2.29
C GLN A 37 -9.38 8.78 -3.82
N PHE A 38 -8.46 7.97 -4.35
CA PHE A 38 -8.12 7.93 -5.76
C PHE A 38 -8.59 6.65 -6.47
N TRP A 39 -8.84 5.56 -5.73
CA TRP A 39 -9.23 4.27 -6.30
C TRP A 39 -10.74 4.12 -6.50
N GLN A 40 -11.35 5.03 -7.26
CA GLN A 40 -12.81 5.05 -7.46
C GLN A 40 -13.35 3.87 -8.28
N SER A 41 -12.50 3.19 -9.04
CA SER A 41 -12.88 1.99 -9.80
C SER A 41 -13.04 0.73 -8.94
N LEU A 42 -12.62 0.76 -7.66
CA LEU A 42 -12.75 -0.38 -6.74
C LEU A 42 -13.67 -0.01 -5.58
N THR A 43 -14.84 -0.65 -5.55
CA THR A 43 -15.85 -0.45 -4.49
C THR A 43 -15.85 -1.64 -3.53
N LEU A 44 -15.81 -1.35 -2.23
CA LEU A 44 -15.82 -2.35 -1.14
C LEU A 44 -17.23 -2.59 -0.58
N GLY A 45 -18.15 -1.66 -0.79
CA GLY A 45 -19.55 -1.70 -0.34
C GLY A 45 -20.18 -0.30 -0.39
N ASN A 46 -21.43 -0.16 0.07
CA ASN A 46 -22.11 1.13 0.15
C ASN A 46 -22.71 1.39 1.54
N VAL A 47 -22.45 2.57 2.13
CA VAL A 47 -22.90 2.91 3.49
C VAL A 47 -24.42 3.11 3.61
N LYS A 48 -25.12 3.25 2.49
CA LYS A 48 -26.59 3.30 2.45
C LYS A 48 -27.22 1.90 2.59
N GLU A 49 -26.44 0.84 2.39
CA GLU A 49 -26.89 -0.55 2.46
C GLU A 49 -26.46 -1.23 3.76
N GLN A 50 -25.25 -0.92 4.25
CA GLN A 50 -24.70 -1.51 5.48
C GLN A 50 -23.75 -0.53 6.20
N PRO A 51 -23.59 -0.62 7.53
CA PRO A 51 -22.70 0.26 8.28
C PRO A 51 -21.25 0.20 7.77
N PHE A 52 -20.58 1.36 7.71
CA PHE A 52 -19.17 1.44 7.30
C PHE A 52 -18.28 0.46 8.09
N SER A 53 -18.52 0.28 9.39
CA SER A 53 -17.75 -0.65 10.22
C SER A 53 -17.83 -2.09 9.74
N GLN A 54 -18.97 -2.52 9.19
CA GLN A 54 -19.14 -3.85 8.63
C GLN A 54 -18.42 -3.98 7.29
N ILE A 55 -18.48 -2.96 6.44
CA ILE A 55 -17.74 -2.92 5.15
C ILE A 55 -16.23 -2.97 5.41
N TRP A 56 -15.75 -2.06 6.24
CA TRP A 56 -14.33 -1.85 6.49
C TRP A 56 -13.71 -2.98 7.30
N SER A 57 -14.45 -3.56 8.25
CA SER A 57 -13.91 -4.65 9.09
C SER A 57 -14.20 -6.04 8.52
N ASN A 58 -14.77 -6.15 7.32
CA ASN A 58 -15.09 -7.43 6.68
C ASN A 58 -13.81 -8.21 6.33
N GLN A 59 -13.51 -9.25 7.09
CA GLN A 59 -12.35 -10.12 6.85
C GLN A 59 -12.51 -11.00 5.60
N ASN A 60 -13.74 -11.22 5.13
CA ASN A 60 -14.04 -11.99 3.93
C ASN A 60 -13.84 -11.19 2.63
N ASN A 61 -13.58 -9.87 2.71
CA ASN A 61 -13.22 -9.09 1.54
C ASN A 61 -11.74 -9.35 1.20
N GLU A 62 -11.50 -10.25 0.26
CA GLU A 62 -10.15 -10.68 -0.13
C GLU A 62 -9.26 -9.50 -0.55
N THR A 63 -9.80 -8.53 -1.29
CA THR A 63 -9.05 -7.35 -1.74
C THR A 63 -8.60 -6.49 -0.56
N LEU A 64 -9.50 -6.21 0.38
CA LEU A 64 -9.19 -5.39 1.55
C LEU A 64 -8.18 -6.09 2.47
N THR A 65 -8.37 -7.39 2.69
CA THR A 65 -7.42 -8.24 3.43
C THR A 65 -6.06 -8.29 2.75
N ALA A 66 -6.02 -8.38 1.42
CA ALA A 66 -4.78 -8.39 0.66
C ALA A 66 -4.06 -7.03 0.70
N LEU A 67 -4.78 -5.91 0.63
CA LEU A 67 -4.21 -4.56 0.74
C LEU A 67 -3.55 -4.32 2.10
N ARG A 68 -4.16 -4.83 3.18
CA ARG A 68 -3.61 -4.77 4.55
C ARG A 68 -2.32 -5.57 4.72
N ASN A 69 -2.16 -6.63 3.94
CA ASN A 69 -0.97 -7.50 3.94
C ASN A 69 -0.11 -7.30 2.67
N ARG A 70 -0.17 -6.12 2.04
CA ARG A 70 0.41 -5.92 0.70
C ARG A 70 1.92 -6.13 0.63
N ASN A 71 2.66 -5.86 1.71
CA ASN A 71 4.11 -5.98 1.70
C ASN A 71 4.57 -7.41 1.41
N GLU A 72 3.78 -8.41 1.77
CA GLU A 72 4.04 -9.82 1.48
C GLU A 72 3.63 -10.24 0.07
N ARG A 73 2.87 -9.39 -0.63
CA ARG A 73 2.27 -9.70 -1.94
C ARG A 73 2.96 -8.98 -3.10
N LEU A 74 3.66 -7.87 -2.82
CA LEU A 74 4.29 -7.06 -3.85
C LEU A 74 5.36 -7.82 -4.62
N GLU A 75 5.30 -7.71 -5.95
CA GLU A 75 6.13 -8.45 -6.89
C GLU A 75 7.31 -7.60 -7.40
N GLY A 76 8.23 -8.25 -8.11
CA GLY A 76 9.34 -7.59 -8.79
C GLY A 76 10.30 -6.91 -7.81
N ARG A 77 10.79 -5.72 -8.18
CA ARG A 77 11.79 -4.98 -7.40
C ARG A 77 11.31 -4.56 -6.00
N CYS A 78 9.99 -4.43 -5.82
CA CYS A 78 9.42 -4.08 -4.52
C CYS A 78 9.57 -5.21 -3.49
N SER A 79 9.59 -6.49 -3.93
CA SER A 79 9.64 -7.66 -3.04
C SER A 79 10.91 -7.72 -2.17
N THR A 80 12.01 -7.11 -2.64
CA THR A 80 13.31 -7.10 -1.95
C THR A 80 13.78 -5.70 -1.53
N CYS A 81 12.95 -4.67 -1.74
CA CYS A 81 13.30 -3.27 -1.50
C CYS A 81 13.51 -2.98 0.00
N ARG A 82 14.65 -2.38 0.36
CA ARG A 82 14.96 -1.96 1.74
C ARG A 82 13.98 -0.94 2.32
N PHE A 83 13.31 -0.16 1.46
CA PHE A 83 12.36 0.88 1.87
C PHE A 83 10.91 0.38 1.89
N LEU A 84 10.67 -0.91 1.65
CA LEU A 84 9.32 -1.47 1.54
C LEU A 84 8.47 -1.15 2.78
N GLY A 85 9.05 -1.21 3.99
CA GLY A 85 8.34 -0.92 5.23
C GLY A 85 7.71 0.48 5.28
N ILE A 86 8.37 1.48 4.72
CA ILE A 86 7.88 2.87 4.71
C ILE A 86 7.18 3.28 3.41
N CYS A 87 7.45 2.58 2.30
CA CYS A 87 6.90 2.89 0.98
C CYS A 87 5.60 2.13 0.72
N GLY A 88 5.53 0.89 1.20
CA GLY A 88 4.42 -0.03 0.94
C GLY A 88 4.20 -0.31 -0.54
N GLY A 89 5.25 -0.20 -1.37
CA GLY A 89 5.23 -0.39 -2.82
C GLY A 89 4.80 0.80 -3.66
N GLY A 90 4.42 1.95 -3.08
CA GLY A 90 3.94 3.12 -3.83
C GLY A 90 2.42 3.11 -4.09
N PHE A 91 1.98 3.73 -5.17
CA PHE A 91 0.57 3.98 -5.45
C PHE A 91 -0.10 2.84 -6.22
N ARG A 92 -0.95 2.06 -5.53
CA ARG A 92 -1.60 0.85 -6.07
C ARG A 92 -2.44 1.11 -7.31
N VAL A 93 -3.17 2.23 -7.37
CA VAL A 93 -3.99 2.56 -8.54
C VAL A 93 -3.15 2.66 -9.79
N ARG A 94 -1.94 3.23 -9.71
CA ARG A 94 -1.03 3.34 -10.87
C ARG A 94 -0.58 1.97 -11.36
N ALA A 95 -0.20 1.08 -10.44
CA ALA A 95 0.18 -0.29 -10.78
C ALA A 95 -0.95 -1.02 -11.51
N VAL A 96 -2.20 -0.88 -11.02
CA VAL A 96 -3.38 -1.47 -11.68
C VAL A 96 -3.62 -0.88 -13.05
N GLN A 97 -3.61 0.44 -13.20
CA GLN A 97 -3.93 1.09 -14.48
C GLN A 97 -2.91 0.78 -15.57
N ILE A 98 -1.63 0.60 -15.22
CA ILE A 98 -0.57 0.35 -16.20
C ILE A 98 -0.35 -1.15 -16.44
N HIS A 99 -0.42 -1.98 -15.40
CA HIS A 99 -0.05 -3.40 -15.49
C HIS A 99 -1.25 -4.35 -15.39
N ASN A 100 -2.45 -3.85 -15.10
CA ASN A 100 -3.62 -4.66 -14.73
C ASN A 100 -3.29 -5.63 -13.57
N ASN A 101 -2.38 -5.24 -12.67
CA ASN A 101 -1.91 -6.03 -11.54
C ASN A 101 -1.72 -5.12 -10.32
N ILE A 102 -2.44 -5.41 -9.23
CA ILE A 102 -2.39 -4.64 -7.97
C ILE A 102 -1.02 -4.74 -7.30
N TRP A 103 -0.34 -5.88 -7.49
CA TRP A 103 0.89 -6.25 -6.82
C TRP A 103 2.16 -5.91 -7.60
N ALA A 104 2.00 -5.45 -8.85
CA ALA A 104 3.11 -4.94 -9.62
C ALA A 104 3.75 -3.71 -8.95
N SER A 105 5.03 -3.49 -9.26
CA SER A 105 5.75 -2.30 -8.82
C SER A 105 5.08 -1.03 -9.35
N ASP A 106 5.05 0.04 -8.55
CA ASP A 106 4.57 1.34 -9.03
C ASP A 106 5.52 1.88 -10.12
N PRO A 107 5.06 2.10 -11.36
CA PRO A 107 5.92 2.56 -12.46
C PRO A 107 6.47 3.98 -12.26
N ALA A 108 5.98 4.73 -11.25
CA ALA A 108 6.54 6.04 -10.88
C ALA A 108 7.66 5.95 -9.83
N CYS A 109 8.10 4.75 -9.42
CA CYS A 109 9.24 4.60 -8.52
C CYS A 109 10.51 5.16 -9.20
N TYR A 110 11.09 6.20 -8.61
CA TYR A 110 12.26 6.91 -9.15
C TYR A 110 13.60 6.33 -8.66
N LEU A 111 13.58 5.46 -7.65
CA LEU A 111 14.79 4.86 -7.10
C LEU A 111 15.35 3.83 -8.08
N SER A 112 16.68 3.77 -8.20
CA SER A 112 17.40 2.73 -8.95
C SER A 112 17.45 1.40 -8.18
N ASP A 113 17.82 0.32 -8.85
CA ASP A 113 17.99 -0.99 -8.20
C ASP A 113 19.15 -1.02 -7.20
N GLU A 114 20.14 -0.15 -7.38
CA GLU A 114 21.24 0.01 -6.44
C GLU A 114 20.77 0.67 -5.14
N GLU A 115 19.95 1.72 -5.22
CA GLU A 115 19.45 2.45 -4.05
C GLU A 115 18.52 1.61 -3.16
N ILE A 116 17.77 0.68 -3.75
CA ILE A 116 16.80 -0.15 -3.02
C ILE A 116 17.40 -1.43 -2.43
N ARG A 117 18.64 -1.79 -2.76
CA ARG A 117 19.29 -2.98 -2.21
C ARG A 117 19.50 -2.83 -0.70
N LYS A 118 19.21 -3.89 0.04
CA LYS A 118 19.57 -3.97 1.46
C LYS A 118 21.09 -3.88 1.61
N PRO A 119 21.60 -3.17 2.63
CA PRO A 119 23.02 -3.19 2.96
C PRO A 119 23.49 -4.63 3.21
N GLU A 120 24.74 -4.95 2.86
CA GLU A 120 25.29 -6.32 3.03
C GLU A 120 25.16 -6.85 4.47
N ALA A 121 25.25 -5.97 5.46
CA ALA A 121 25.07 -6.32 6.87
C ALA A 121 23.66 -6.86 7.21
N GLU A 122 22.62 -6.49 6.45
CA GLU A 122 21.25 -6.98 6.62
C GLU A 122 20.94 -8.23 5.79
N LEU A 123 21.77 -8.53 4.78
CA LEU A 123 21.64 -9.75 3.97
C LEU A 123 22.22 -10.99 4.67
N ALA A 124 23.20 -10.80 5.57
CA ALA A 124 23.81 -11.89 6.34
C ALA A 124 22.97 -12.35 7.56
N ALA A 125 21.87 -11.65 7.85
CA ALA A 125 20.99 -11.90 9.01
C ALA A 125 19.69 -12.66 8.64
N VAL A 126 19.56 -13.09 7.39
CA VAL A 126 18.46 -13.90 6.84
C VAL A 126 19.00 -15.25 6.42
#